data_AF-A0A927X524-F1
#
_entry.id   AF-A0A927X524-F1
#
_cell.length_a   1.000
_cell.length_b   1.000
_cell.length_c   1.000
_cell.angle_alpha   90.00
_cell.angle_beta   90.00
_cell.angle_gamma   90.00
#
_symmetry.space_group_name_H-M   'P 1'
#
loop_
_entity.id
_entity.type
_entity.pdbx_description
1 polymer ?
#
loop_
_entity_poly.entity_id
_entity_poly.type
_entity_poly.pdbx_seq_one_letter_code
_entity_poly.pdbx_strand_id
1 'polypeptide(L)'
;MRDLSKINFFKNKDLTHAYDNLTGVLSRQIIYDYVDYLVESNTSFTLFFGDLDYFKNINDTHGHLKGDEVLIKVSEAISNTFSEGVVGRYGGDEFIFVVEDVVDYDDVWQISRRIRSSVDKLEFTFFGQKDTSNIVTLTLGISRYPIDASTSEEIFEKSDKALYRGKLKGRNCFIIYNPELHSKLNPNSPDSMITADYMVNHLFNLLTDLKSGKKNSLKKATMFIREQYNIDRICFQVGDEIEYEYGSGMLSKATYINSKYYEDIISNKDMYFVMNNRSHLENFNQGLYDILMEQGIKSMYICKCASNNGNYGYLRIEMNRERVWTRQEKVVFIVLAKLFTLLNDFKKQ
;
A
#
# COMPACT_ATOMS: atom_id res chain seq x y z
N MET A 1 2.78 6.51 -25.96
CA MET A 1 4.20 6.45 -25.57
C MET A 1 4.94 7.65 -26.14
N ARG A 2 5.89 8.24 -25.39
CA ARG A 2 6.72 9.35 -25.88
C ARG A 2 7.52 8.90 -27.09
N ASP A 3 7.63 9.76 -28.10
CA ASP A 3 8.47 9.51 -29.27
C ASP A 3 9.94 9.47 -28.84
N LEU A 4 10.53 8.27 -28.84
CA LEU A 4 11.90 8.03 -28.37
C LEU A 4 12.93 8.84 -29.17
N SER A 5 12.66 9.16 -30.45
CA SER A 5 13.58 9.95 -31.28
C SER A 5 13.82 11.37 -30.73
N LYS A 6 12.90 11.86 -29.87
CA LYS A 6 13.01 13.17 -29.22
C LYS A 6 13.91 13.15 -27.99
N ILE A 7 14.25 11.98 -27.46
CA ILE A 7 15.10 11.83 -26.27
C ILE A 7 16.54 11.64 -26.74
N ASN A 8 17.47 12.44 -26.20
CA ASN A 8 18.85 12.50 -26.68
C ASN A 8 19.57 11.14 -26.67
N PHE A 9 19.34 10.32 -25.64
CA PHE A 9 19.94 8.99 -25.53
C PHE A 9 19.60 8.06 -26.70
N PHE A 10 18.38 8.14 -27.23
CA PHE A 10 17.89 7.24 -28.28
C PHE A 10 18.15 7.79 -29.69
N LYS A 11 18.61 9.05 -29.81
CA LYS A 11 18.93 9.63 -31.12
C LYS A 11 20.04 8.82 -31.79
N ASN A 12 19.78 8.41 -33.04
CA ASN A 12 20.72 7.67 -33.89
C ASN A 12 21.15 6.29 -33.35
N LYS A 13 20.45 5.73 -32.35
CA LYS A 13 20.65 4.35 -31.92
C LYS A 13 19.80 3.40 -32.78
N ASP A 14 20.36 2.23 -33.05
CA ASP A 14 19.58 1.12 -33.58
C ASP A 14 18.67 0.57 -32.47
N LEU A 15 17.35 0.68 -32.67
CA LEU A 15 16.34 0.24 -31.70
C LEU A 15 15.77 -1.14 -32.04
N THR A 16 16.32 -1.85 -33.02
CA THR A 16 15.82 -3.17 -33.48
C THR A 16 15.73 -4.19 -32.34
N HIS A 17 16.64 -4.10 -31.37
CA HIS A 17 16.67 -4.98 -30.18
C HIS A 17 16.35 -4.25 -28.87
N ALA A 18 15.71 -3.07 -28.97
CA ALA A 18 15.48 -2.23 -27.80
C ALA A 18 14.22 -2.60 -27.00
N TYR A 19 13.36 -3.45 -27.54
CA TYR A 19 12.03 -3.72 -26.98
C TYR A 19 11.93 -5.15 -26.43
N ASP A 20 11.11 -5.31 -25.38
CA ASP A 20 10.68 -6.61 -24.87
C ASP A 20 9.70 -7.27 -25.86
N ASN A 21 10.00 -8.51 -26.25
CA ASN A 21 9.27 -9.23 -27.29
C ASN A 21 7.79 -9.49 -26.94
N LEU A 22 7.46 -9.57 -25.65
CA LEU A 22 6.09 -9.83 -25.21
C LEU A 22 5.27 -8.55 -25.13
N THR A 23 5.81 -7.53 -24.48
CA THR A 23 5.03 -6.35 -24.05
C THR A 23 5.22 -5.12 -24.95
N GLY A 24 6.23 -5.12 -25.82
CA GLY A 24 6.52 -4.02 -26.75
C GLY A 24 7.06 -2.74 -26.09
N VAL A 25 7.26 -2.73 -24.76
CA VAL A 25 7.97 -1.64 -24.06
C VAL A 25 9.48 -1.87 -24.10
N LEU A 26 10.29 -0.93 -23.62
CA LEU A 26 11.74 -1.08 -23.62
C LEU A 26 12.20 -2.32 -22.83
N SER A 27 13.25 -2.97 -23.31
CA SER A 27 13.87 -4.08 -22.60
C SER A 27 14.62 -3.59 -21.36
N ARG A 28 14.82 -4.49 -20.39
CA ARG A 28 15.59 -4.23 -19.17
C ARG A 28 16.92 -3.53 -19.47
N GLN A 29 17.71 -4.08 -20.41
CA GLN A 29 19.04 -3.56 -20.72
C GLN A 29 18.99 -2.10 -21.17
N ILE A 30 18.05 -1.75 -22.05
CA ILE A 30 17.94 -0.37 -22.56
C ILE A 30 17.53 0.61 -21.47
N ILE A 31 16.68 0.21 -20.53
CA ILE A 31 16.34 1.05 -19.38
C ILE A 31 17.56 1.31 -18.50
N TYR A 32 18.37 0.29 -18.22
CA TYR A 32 19.61 0.47 -17.45
C TYR A 32 20.55 1.45 -18.13
N ASP A 33 20.86 1.19 -19.41
CA ASP A 33 21.75 2.06 -20.20
C ASP A 33 21.22 3.51 -20.24
N TYR A 34 19.90 3.68 -20.28
CA TYR A 34 19.28 5.01 -20.26
C TYR A 34 19.43 5.70 -18.90
N VAL A 35 19.22 4.98 -17.80
CA VAL A 35 19.41 5.51 -16.45
C VAL A 35 20.89 5.88 -16.21
N ASP A 36 21.83 5.03 -16.64
CA ASP A 36 23.26 5.31 -16.55
C ASP A 36 23.62 6.60 -17.30
N TYR A 37 23.12 6.75 -18.53
CA TYR A 37 23.30 7.97 -19.31
C TYR A 37 22.74 9.22 -18.61
N LEU A 38 21.56 9.13 -17.97
CA LEU A 38 20.98 10.26 -17.25
C LEU A 38 21.83 10.68 -16.05
N VAL A 39 22.36 9.71 -15.31
CA VAL A 39 23.29 9.97 -14.19
C VAL A 39 24.60 10.57 -14.69
N GLU A 40 25.23 9.99 -15.73
CA GLU A 40 26.48 10.50 -16.31
C GLU A 40 26.34 11.93 -16.86
N SER A 41 25.18 12.24 -17.45
CA SER A 41 24.87 13.57 -17.97
C SER A 41 24.40 14.57 -16.90
N ASN A 42 24.31 14.14 -15.63
CA ASN A 42 23.73 14.92 -14.52
C ASN A 42 22.31 15.45 -14.84
N THR A 43 21.54 14.72 -15.64
CA THR A 43 20.15 15.06 -15.95
C THR A 43 19.29 14.66 -14.76
N SER A 44 18.44 15.56 -14.26
CA SER A 44 17.53 15.23 -13.17
C SER A 44 16.42 14.29 -13.67
N PHE A 45 16.00 13.31 -12.87
CA PHE A 45 14.91 12.41 -13.26
C PHE A 45 14.25 11.73 -12.06
N THR A 46 13.05 11.20 -12.28
CA THR A 46 12.39 10.27 -11.36
C THR A 46 12.33 8.87 -11.97
N LEU A 47 12.71 7.87 -11.17
CA LEU A 47 12.52 6.46 -11.47
C LEU A 47 11.34 5.93 -10.66
N PHE A 48 10.43 5.24 -11.35
CA PHE A 48 9.32 4.51 -10.75
C PHE A 48 9.54 3.03 -11.04
N PHE A 49 9.60 2.21 -10.00
CA PHE A 49 9.73 0.76 -10.07
C PHE A 49 8.38 0.15 -9.69
N GLY A 50 7.72 -0.46 -10.67
CA GLY A 50 6.41 -1.09 -10.52
C GLY A 50 6.47 -2.60 -10.53
N ASP A 51 5.58 -3.24 -9.78
CA ASP A 51 5.36 -4.68 -9.76
C ASP A 51 3.86 -4.97 -9.69
N LEU A 52 3.36 -5.84 -10.57
CA LEU A 52 1.95 -6.23 -10.59
C LEU A 52 1.60 -7.13 -9.40
N ASP A 53 0.66 -6.66 -8.60
CA ASP A 53 0.27 -7.35 -7.38
C ASP A 53 -0.34 -8.71 -7.67
N TYR A 54 0.19 -9.74 -6.99
CA TYR A 54 -0.30 -11.11 -7.06
C TYR A 54 -0.28 -11.74 -8.46
N PHE A 55 0.56 -11.25 -9.38
CA PHE A 55 0.63 -11.79 -10.75
C PHE A 55 0.92 -13.29 -10.81
N LYS A 56 1.76 -13.80 -9.90
CA LYS A 56 2.00 -15.25 -9.77
C LYS A 56 0.70 -16.05 -9.59
N ASN A 57 -0.26 -15.54 -8.80
CA ASN A 57 -1.54 -16.22 -8.61
C ASN A 57 -2.35 -16.30 -9.91
N ILE A 58 -2.22 -15.31 -10.80
CA ILE A 58 -2.86 -15.33 -12.12
C ILE A 58 -2.27 -16.45 -12.96
N ASN A 59 -0.93 -16.57 -13.00
CA ASN A 59 -0.26 -17.67 -13.69
C ASN A 59 -0.65 -19.03 -13.12
N ASP A 60 -0.63 -19.18 -11.81
CA ASP A 60 -0.91 -20.44 -11.13
C ASP A 60 -2.39 -20.86 -11.30
N THR A 61 -3.32 -19.90 -11.41
CA THR A 61 -4.77 -20.16 -11.51
C THR A 61 -5.26 -20.27 -12.95
N HIS A 62 -4.72 -19.46 -13.86
CA HIS A 62 -5.23 -19.29 -15.23
C HIS A 62 -4.23 -19.68 -16.32
N GLY A 63 -3.00 -20.04 -15.94
CA GLY A 63 -1.93 -20.42 -16.84
C GLY A 63 -1.15 -19.24 -17.42
N HIS A 64 0.07 -19.51 -17.87
CA HIS A 64 1.01 -18.50 -18.38
C HIS A 64 0.50 -17.72 -19.58
N LEU A 65 -0.24 -18.34 -20.50
CA LEU A 65 -0.84 -17.63 -21.65
C LEU A 65 -1.76 -16.50 -21.21
N LYS A 66 -2.45 -16.67 -20.08
CA LYS A 66 -3.30 -15.62 -19.52
C LYS A 66 -2.50 -14.55 -18.81
N GLY A 67 -1.41 -14.93 -18.13
CA GLY A 67 -0.44 -13.97 -17.59
C GLY A 67 0.16 -13.10 -18.69
N ASP A 68 0.51 -13.68 -19.83
CA ASP A 68 1.03 -12.95 -20.99
C ASP A 68 0.02 -11.92 -21.53
N GLU A 69 -1.26 -12.30 -21.65
CA GLU A 69 -2.34 -11.37 -22.02
C GLU A 69 -2.46 -10.22 -21.01
N VAL A 70 -2.31 -10.50 -19.72
CA VAL A 70 -2.34 -9.48 -18.66
C VAL A 70 -1.17 -8.51 -18.83
N LEU A 71 0.05 -9.01 -19.04
CA LEU A 71 1.24 -8.18 -19.22
C LEU A 71 1.12 -7.26 -20.45
N ILE A 72 0.60 -7.78 -21.56
CA ILE A 72 0.36 -7.00 -22.78
C ILE A 72 -0.66 -5.88 -22.52
N LYS A 73 -1.81 -6.19 -21.91
CA LYS A 73 -2.84 -5.18 -21.63
C LYS A 73 -2.36 -4.10 -20.65
N VAL A 74 -1.59 -4.51 -19.64
CA VAL A 74 -0.95 -3.57 -18.70
C VAL A 74 0.03 -2.67 -19.43
N SER A 75 0.91 -3.22 -20.27
CA SER A 75 1.90 -2.42 -20.99
C SER A 75 1.24 -1.43 -21.95
N GLU A 76 0.18 -1.84 -22.65
CA GLU A 76 -0.62 -0.97 -23.51
C GLU A 76 -1.31 0.16 -22.72
N ALA A 77 -2.00 -0.17 -21.62
CA ALA A 77 -2.70 0.82 -20.80
C ALA A 77 -1.77 1.88 -20.25
N ILE A 78 -0.61 1.46 -19.74
CA ILE A 78 0.38 2.40 -19.22
C ILE A 78 0.97 3.22 -20.36
N SER A 79 1.36 2.59 -21.47
CA SER A 79 1.95 3.29 -22.62
C SER A 79 1.01 4.33 -23.26
N ASN A 80 -0.30 4.11 -23.17
CA ASN A 80 -1.32 5.05 -23.64
C ASN A 80 -1.54 6.22 -22.67
N THR A 81 -1.28 6.02 -21.37
CA THR A 81 -1.56 7.03 -20.33
C THR A 81 -0.29 7.80 -19.92
N PHE A 82 0.89 7.24 -20.17
CA PHE A 82 2.19 7.79 -19.78
C PHE A 82 2.92 8.33 -21.01
N SER A 83 2.90 9.65 -21.16
CA SER A 83 3.52 10.38 -22.28
C SER A 83 4.75 11.17 -21.87
N GLU A 84 4.99 11.32 -20.57
CA GLU A 84 6.05 12.16 -20.00
C GLU A 84 7.43 11.53 -20.13
N GLY A 85 7.49 10.20 -20.19
CA GLY A 85 8.75 9.46 -20.09
C GLY A 85 8.78 8.20 -20.93
N VAL A 86 9.66 7.29 -20.51
CA VAL A 86 9.83 5.96 -21.12
C VAL A 86 9.39 4.87 -20.15
N VAL A 87 8.91 3.76 -20.73
CA VAL A 87 8.50 2.56 -20.01
C VAL A 87 9.36 1.41 -20.47
N GLY A 88 9.81 0.57 -19.54
CA GLY A 88 10.41 -0.71 -19.89
C GLY A 88 10.03 -1.81 -18.92
N ARG A 89 10.24 -3.05 -19.36
CA ARG A 89 9.99 -4.25 -18.55
C ARG A 89 11.30 -4.72 -17.95
N TYR A 90 11.36 -4.74 -16.63
CA TYR A 90 12.54 -5.13 -15.87
C TYR A 90 12.73 -6.66 -15.85
N GLY A 91 11.62 -7.38 -15.71
CA GLY A 91 11.59 -8.85 -15.69
C GLY A 91 10.25 -9.33 -15.15
N GLY A 92 9.77 -10.51 -15.59
CA GLY A 92 8.51 -11.06 -15.08
C GLY A 92 7.34 -10.06 -15.18
N ASP A 93 6.84 -9.63 -14.04
CA ASP A 93 5.75 -8.68 -13.82
C ASP A 93 6.20 -7.28 -13.35
N GLU A 94 7.49 -7.00 -13.47
CA GLU A 94 8.13 -5.77 -13.04
C GLU A 94 8.35 -4.79 -14.20
N PHE A 95 8.02 -3.52 -13.97
CA PHE A 95 8.11 -2.43 -14.94
C PHE A 95 8.88 -1.24 -14.35
N ILE A 96 9.66 -0.57 -15.19
CA ILE A 96 10.35 0.68 -14.85
C ILE A 96 9.79 1.81 -15.68
N PHE A 97 9.59 2.95 -15.05
CA PHE A 97 9.20 4.20 -15.67
C PHE A 97 10.26 5.25 -15.35
N VAL A 98 10.68 6.02 -16.35
CA VAL A 98 11.69 7.09 -16.17
C VAL A 98 11.15 8.38 -16.77
N VAL A 99 11.14 9.45 -15.97
CA VAL A 99 10.72 10.80 -16.39
C VAL A 99 11.87 11.77 -16.14
N GLU A 100 12.39 12.36 -17.21
CA GLU A 100 13.40 13.43 -17.16
C GLU A 100 12.80 14.70 -16.56
N ASP A 101 13.63 15.46 -15.84
CA ASP A 101 13.36 16.80 -15.32
C ASP A 101 12.08 16.96 -14.49
N VAL A 102 11.64 15.86 -13.88
CA VAL A 102 10.56 15.84 -12.90
C VAL A 102 11.11 15.25 -11.61
N VAL A 103 11.22 16.07 -10.56
CA VAL A 103 11.68 15.65 -9.22
C VAL A 103 10.86 16.29 -8.10
N ASP A 104 9.98 17.22 -8.42
CA ASP A 104 9.07 17.83 -7.45
C ASP A 104 8.05 16.80 -6.94
N TYR A 105 7.74 16.90 -5.65
CA TYR A 105 6.87 15.93 -4.99
C TYR A 105 5.47 15.87 -5.60
N ASP A 106 4.86 17.01 -5.90
CA ASP A 106 3.48 17.07 -6.37
C ASP A 106 3.37 16.50 -7.79
N ASP A 107 4.31 16.83 -8.67
CA ASP A 107 4.36 16.29 -10.03
C ASP A 107 4.57 14.77 -10.03
N VAL A 108 5.54 14.28 -9.24
CA VAL A 108 5.79 12.85 -9.06
C VAL A 108 4.53 12.15 -8.53
N TRP A 109 3.85 12.76 -7.57
CA TRP A 109 2.62 12.22 -7.00
C TRP A 109 1.49 12.10 -8.03
N GLN A 110 1.29 13.12 -8.88
CA GLN A 110 0.27 13.08 -9.93
C GLN A 110 0.57 12.00 -10.98
N ILE A 111 1.83 11.89 -11.43
CA ILE A 111 2.29 10.86 -12.37
C ILE A 111 2.06 9.48 -11.78
N SER A 112 2.44 9.25 -10.52
CA SER A 112 2.26 7.98 -9.81
C SER A 112 0.80 7.55 -9.77
N ARG A 113 -0.11 8.48 -9.46
CA ARG A 113 -1.54 8.21 -9.46
C ARG A 113 -2.06 7.85 -10.84
N ARG A 114 -1.59 8.54 -11.88
CA ARG A 114 -2.02 8.30 -13.26
C ARG A 114 -1.58 6.92 -13.74
N ILE A 115 -0.31 6.55 -13.52
CA ILE A 115 0.21 5.21 -13.84
C ILE A 115 -0.61 4.14 -13.12
N ARG A 116 -0.72 4.20 -11.80
CA ARG A 116 -1.47 3.23 -10.99
C ARG A 116 -2.94 3.13 -11.43
N SER A 117 -3.60 4.26 -11.63
CA SER A 117 -5.01 4.30 -12.02
C SER A 117 -5.27 3.82 -13.44
N SER A 118 -4.26 3.80 -14.32
CA SER A 118 -4.38 3.21 -15.66
C SER A 118 -4.51 1.69 -15.59
N VAL A 119 -3.80 1.05 -14.64
CA VAL A 119 -3.88 -0.40 -14.39
C VAL A 119 -5.15 -0.76 -13.63
N ASP A 120 -5.52 0.00 -12.59
CA ASP A 120 -6.74 -0.23 -11.79
C ASP A 120 -8.03 -0.26 -12.62
N LYS A 121 -8.05 0.39 -13.79
CA LYS A 121 -9.23 0.47 -14.67
C LYS A 121 -9.30 -0.68 -15.68
N LEU A 122 -8.29 -1.54 -15.73
CA LEU A 122 -8.28 -2.66 -16.64
C LEU A 122 -9.29 -3.72 -16.20
N GLU A 123 -10.10 -4.14 -17.16
CA GLU A 123 -11.04 -5.25 -16.98
C GLU A 123 -10.50 -6.47 -17.71
N PHE A 124 -10.51 -7.61 -17.01
CA PHE A 124 -10.06 -8.88 -17.57
C PHE A 124 -11.24 -9.83 -17.66
N THR A 125 -11.17 -10.77 -18.61
CA THR A 125 -12.15 -11.86 -18.71
C THR A 125 -11.45 -13.16 -18.39
N PHE A 126 -11.82 -13.80 -17.29
CA PHE A 126 -11.31 -15.10 -16.87
C PHE A 126 -12.44 -16.14 -16.99
N PHE A 127 -12.16 -17.31 -17.58
CA PHE A 127 -13.16 -18.37 -17.81
C PHE A 127 -14.47 -17.92 -18.46
N GLY A 128 -14.41 -16.94 -19.38
CA GLY A 128 -15.59 -16.42 -20.07
C GLY A 128 -16.48 -15.51 -19.23
N GLN A 129 -16.10 -15.21 -17.98
CA GLN A 129 -16.75 -14.21 -17.14
C GLN A 129 -15.90 -12.95 -17.04
N LYS A 130 -16.56 -11.80 -17.16
CA LYS A 130 -15.92 -10.50 -16.95
C LYS A 130 -15.62 -10.35 -15.47
N ASP A 131 -14.34 -10.22 -15.14
CA ASP A 131 -13.90 -9.90 -13.80
C ASP A 131 -13.79 -8.38 -13.65
N THR A 132 -14.64 -7.84 -12.78
CA THR A 132 -14.72 -6.42 -12.43
C THR A 132 -14.18 -6.15 -11.02
N SER A 133 -13.49 -7.12 -10.41
CA SER A 133 -13.04 -7.01 -9.01
C SER A 133 -11.65 -6.37 -8.85
N ASN A 134 -11.07 -5.82 -9.93
CA ASN A 134 -9.73 -5.22 -9.97
C ASN A 134 -8.66 -6.21 -9.45
N ILE A 135 -8.66 -7.45 -9.96
CA ILE A 135 -7.69 -8.48 -9.53
C ILE A 135 -6.25 -8.07 -9.84
N VAL A 136 -6.03 -7.30 -10.91
CA VAL A 136 -4.71 -6.82 -11.31
C VAL A 136 -4.53 -5.38 -10.84
N THR A 137 -3.61 -5.18 -9.91
CA THR A 137 -3.23 -3.85 -9.43
C THR A 137 -1.72 -3.67 -9.52
N LEU A 138 -1.25 -2.43 -9.43
CA LEU A 138 0.16 -2.09 -9.52
C LEU A 138 0.61 -1.40 -8.23
N THR A 139 1.73 -1.85 -7.67
CA THR A 139 2.43 -1.11 -6.62
C THR A 139 3.69 -0.47 -7.18
N LEU A 140 3.96 0.79 -6.81
CA LEU A 140 5.12 1.56 -7.27
C LEU A 140 6.04 1.94 -6.10
N GLY A 141 7.34 1.75 -6.26
CA GLY A 141 8.40 2.38 -5.48
C GLY A 141 9.10 3.45 -6.30
N ILE A 142 9.39 4.59 -5.71
CA ILE A 142 9.82 5.77 -6.48
C ILE A 142 11.03 6.40 -5.81
N SER A 143 12.03 6.78 -6.60
CA SER A 143 13.20 7.52 -6.17
C SER A 143 13.57 8.58 -7.21
N ARG A 144 14.22 9.66 -6.77
CA ARG A 144 14.53 10.83 -7.58
C ARG A 144 16.02 11.09 -7.60
N TYR A 145 16.57 11.35 -8.77
CA TYR A 145 17.96 11.76 -8.93
C TYR A 145 18.02 13.29 -9.19
N PRO A 146 18.91 14.04 -8.50
CA PRO A 146 19.90 13.60 -7.52
C PRO A 146 19.43 13.67 -6.04
N ILE A 147 18.12 13.78 -5.78
CA ILE A 147 17.58 14.04 -4.43
C ILE A 147 17.76 12.84 -3.48
N ASP A 148 17.40 11.65 -3.94
CA ASP A 148 17.32 10.43 -3.13
C ASP A 148 18.53 9.50 -3.36
N ALA A 149 19.31 9.73 -4.44
CA ALA A 149 20.41 8.88 -4.89
C ALA A 149 21.46 9.68 -5.67
N SER A 150 22.71 9.21 -5.65
CA SER A 150 23.85 9.80 -6.36
C SER A 150 24.39 8.94 -7.51
N THR A 151 24.01 7.65 -7.58
CA THR A 151 24.41 6.72 -8.65
C THR A 151 23.21 5.99 -9.25
N SER A 152 23.41 5.31 -10.39
CA SER A 152 22.38 4.49 -11.00
C SER A 152 22.02 3.28 -10.12
N GLU A 153 22.99 2.66 -9.46
CA GLU A 153 22.71 1.56 -8.52
C GLU A 153 21.87 2.04 -7.34
N GLU A 154 22.19 3.20 -6.78
CA GLU A 154 21.43 3.78 -5.67
C GLU A 154 20.00 4.12 -6.07
N ILE A 155 19.76 4.65 -7.28
CA ILE A 155 18.40 5.00 -7.71
C ILE A 155 17.51 3.76 -7.78
N PHE A 156 18.01 2.64 -8.32
CA PHE A 156 17.30 1.36 -8.35
C PHE A 156 17.09 0.80 -6.94
N GLU A 157 18.14 0.80 -6.10
CA GLU A 157 18.05 0.30 -4.71
C GLU A 157 17.00 1.06 -3.89
N LYS A 158 16.95 2.40 -4.00
CA LYS A 158 16.00 3.21 -3.25
C LYS A 158 14.57 3.02 -3.75
N SER A 159 14.39 2.90 -5.05
CA SER A 159 13.08 2.60 -5.64
C SER A 159 12.59 1.21 -5.21
N ASP A 160 13.44 0.20 -5.20
CA ASP A 160 13.09 -1.15 -4.73
C ASP A 160 12.72 -1.17 -3.24
N LYS A 161 13.46 -0.46 -2.38
CA LYS A 161 13.09 -0.27 -0.96
C LYS A 161 11.72 0.38 -0.79
N ALA A 162 11.40 1.38 -1.60
CA ALA A 162 10.10 2.03 -1.58
C ALA A 162 8.99 1.10 -2.10
N LEU A 163 9.26 0.32 -3.15
CA LEU A 163 8.34 -0.66 -3.72
C LEU A 163 8.00 -1.73 -2.68
N TYR A 164 9.03 -2.28 -2.06
CA TYR A 164 8.92 -3.23 -0.95
C TYR A 164 8.03 -2.67 0.17
N ARG A 165 8.24 -1.40 0.55
CA ARG A 165 7.37 -0.73 1.53
C ARG A 165 5.91 -0.63 1.08
N GLY A 166 5.65 -0.39 -0.20
CA GLY A 166 4.31 -0.38 -0.77
C GLY A 166 3.64 -1.74 -0.68
N LYS A 167 4.37 -2.82 -0.96
CA LYS A 167 3.89 -4.20 -0.79
C LYS A 167 3.52 -4.51 0.66
N LEU A 168 4.34 -4.05 1.62
CA LEU A 168 4.06 -4.16 3.06
C LEU A 168 2.84 -3.34 3.51
N LYS A 169 2.62 -2.17 2.90
CA LYS A 169 1.47 -1.30 3.18
C LYS A 169 0.16 -1.78 2.56
N GLY A 170 0.11 -3.00 2.02
CA GLY A 170 -1.12 -3.59 1.50
C GLY A 170 -1.27 -3.47 -0.02
N ARG A 171 -0.19 -3.17 -0.75
CA ARG A 171 -0.18 -3.18 -2.23
C ARG A 171 -1.10 -2.11 -2.83
N ASN A 172 -1.31 -2.14 -4.14
CA ASN A 172 -2.08 -1.16 -4.92
C ASN A 172 -1.84 0.31 -4.48
N CYS A 173 -0.58 0.70 -4.34
CA CYS A 173 -0.21 2.02 -3.88
C CYS A 173 1.12 2.46 -4.49
N PHE A 174 1.54 3.68 -4.19
CA PHE A 174 2.88 4.14 -4.53
C PHE A 174 3.56 4.71 -3.30
N ILE A 175 4.88 4.56 -3.25
CA ILE A 175 5.73 5.08 -2.17
C ILE A 175 6.86 5.87 -2.80
N ILE A 176 6.93 7.16 -2.48
CA ILE A 176 8.09 7.99 -2.77
C ILE A 176 9.11 7.74 -1.67
N TYR A 177 10.36 7.49 -2.06
CA TYR A 177 11.43 7.17 -1.13
C TYR A 177 11.61 8.31 -0.13
N ASN A 178 11.82 7.93 1.13
CA ASN A 178 12.12 8.82 2.23
C ASN A 178 13.22 8.14 3.07
N PRO A 179 14.42 8.72 3.19
CA PRO A 179 15.53 8.13 3.91
C PRO A 179 15.21 7.75 5.37
N GLU A 180 14.44 8.58 6.08
CA GLU A 180 14.10 8.35 7.50
C GLU A 180 13.25 7.09 7.68
N LEU A 181 12.37 6.82 6.72
CA LEU A 181 11.41 5.72 6.80
C LEU A 181 11.92 4.43 6.14
N HIS A 182 12.77 4.53 5.12
CA HIS A 182 13.07 3.40 4.23
C HIS A 182 14.53 2.93 4.26
N SER A 183 15.47 3.72 4.83
CA SER A 183 16.91 3.38 4.81
C SER A 183 17.24 2.00 5.39
N LYS A 184 16.50 1.59 6.43
CA LYS A 184 16.66 0.31 7.14
C LYS A 184 15.92 -0.87 6.50
N LEU A 185 15.12 -0.65 5.46
CA LEU A 185 14.43 -1.73 4.77
C LEU A 185 15.43 -2.56 3.97
N ASN A 186 15.27 -3.88 3.99
CA ASN A 186 16.03 -4.79 3.17
C ASN A 186 15.05 -5.67 2.35
N PRO A 187 14.82 -5.34 1.08
CA PRO A 187 13.94 -6.13 0.19
C PRO A 187 14.40 -7.59 0.03
N ASN A 188 15.69 -7.85 0.22
CA ASN A 188 16.31 -9.17 0.07
C ASN A 188 16.38 -9.98 1.39
N SER A 189 15.84 -9.50 2.51
CA SER A 189 15.84 -10.29 3.75
C SER A 189 14.90 -11.51 3.61
N PRO A 190 15.16 -12.66 4.24
CA PRO A 190 14.22 -13.79 4.23
C PRO A 190 12.86 -13.46 4.91
N ASP A 191 12.82 -12.41 5.72
CA ASP A 191 11.60 -11.79 6.24
C ASP A 191 10.86 -10.91 5.19
N SER A 192 11.29 -10.95 3.91
CA SER A 192 10.81 -10.20 2.72
C SER A 192 9.36 -10.47 2.33
N MET A 193 8.69 -11.36 3.03
CA MET A 193 7.25 -11.34 3.09
C MET A 193 6.93 -11.23 4.57
N ILE A 194 6.73 -10.01 5.06
CA ILE A 194 5.98 -9.82 6.29
C ILE A 194 4.56 -10.28 5.98
N THR A 195 4.37 -11.60 6.06
CA THR A 195 3.08 -12.24 5.95
C THR A 195 2.27 -11.87 7.17
N ALA A 196 0.95 -12.07 7.08
CA ALA A 196 0.13 -12.05 8.27
C ALA A 196 0.73 -12.99 9.35
N ASP A 197 1.35 -14.09 8.97
CA ASP A 197 1.99 -15.04 9.89
C ASP A 197 3.20 -14.43 10.62
N TYR A 198 4.10 -13.74 9.91
CA TYR A 198 5.19 -13.01 10.56
C TYR A 198 4.65 -11.95 11.51
N MET A 199 3.68 -11.14 11.06
CA MET A 199 3.07 -10.07 11.87
C MET A 199 2.46 -10.63 13.15
N VAL A 200 1.71 -11.72 13.02
CA VAL A 200 1.07 -12.39 14.15
C VAL A 200 2.13 -12.97 15.09
N ASN A 201 3.14 -13.68 14.58
CA ASN A 201 4.20 -14.24 15.41
C ASN A 201 4.99 -13.15 16.14
N HIS A 202 5.32 -12.06 15.47
CA HIS A 202 6.03 -10.93 16.07
C HIS A 202 5.16 -10.24 17.13
N LEU A 203 3.87 -10.04 16.86
CA LEU A 203 2.91 -9.54 17.85
C LEU A 203 2.88 -10.42 19.10
N PHE A 204 2.81 -11.74 18.95
CA PHE A 204 2.86 -12.67 20.08
C PHE A 204 4.16 -12.50 20.87
N ASN A 205 5.32 -12.47 20.20
CA ASN A 205 6.62 -12.31 20.86
C ASN A 205 6.71 -11.00 21.68
N LEU A 206 6.23 -9.89 21.12
CA LEU A 206 6.19 -8.60 21.82
C LEU A 206 5.30 -8.64 23.07
N LEU A 207 4.23 -9.42 23.03
CA LEU A 207 3.26 -9.53 24.12
C LEU A 207 3.64 -10.56 25.18
N THR A 208 4.40 -11.60 24.81
CA THR A 208 4.92 -12.61 25.74
C THR A 208 6.22 -12.18 26.43
N ASP A 209 6.77 -11.00 26.12
CA ASP A 209 7.89 -10.40 26.86
C ASP A 209 7.45 -9.94 28.26
N LEU A 210 7.30 -10.92 29.15
CA LEU A 210 6.87 -10.79 30.55
C LEU A 210 7.75 -9.84 31.38
N LYS A 211 8.98 -9.56 30.93
CA LYS A 211 9.92 -8.66 31.65
C LYS A 211 9.50 -7.19 31.56
N SER A 212 8.75 -6.82 30.51
CA SER A 212 8.48 -5.41 30.20
C SER A 212 7.16 -4.88 30.77
N GLY A 213 6.32 -5.76 31.31
CA GLY A 213 5.01 -5.42 31.88
C GLY A 213 3.93 -5.22 30.82
N LYS A 214 2.73 -5.71 31.12
CA LYS A 214 1.54 -5.81 30.25
C LYS A 214 1.25 -4.56 29.40
N LYS A 215 1.27 -3.37 30.03
CA LYS A 215 0.99 -2.08 29.37
C LYS A 215 2.08 -1.69 28.35
N ASN A 216 3.33 -2.00 28.63
CA ASN A 216 4.46 -1.67 27.76
C ASN A 216 4.51 -2.62 26.55
N SER A 217 4.27 -3.91 26.77
CA SER A 217 4.15 -4.89 25.69
C SER A 217 3.05 -4.50 24.70
N LEU A 218 1.89 -4.08 25.20
CA LEU A 218 0.78 -3.59 24.39
C LEU A 218 1.16 -2.34 23.59
N LYS A 219 1.87 -1.40 24.23
CA LYS A 219 2.40 -0.21 23.56
C LYS A 219 3.34 -0.58 22.42
N LYS A 220 4.31 -1.47 22.64
CA LYS A 220 5.24 -1.94 21.60
C LYS A 220 4.52 -2.62 20.44
N ALA A 221 3.57 -3.51 20.73
CA ALA A 221 2.76 -4.19 19.72
C ALA A 221 1.96 -3.18 18.87
N THR A 222 1.34 -2.21 19.52
CA THR A 222 0.54 -1.20 18.81
C THR A 222 1.40 -0.24 18.01
N MET A 223 2.58 0.15 18.53
CA MET A 223 3.58 0.92 17.80
C MET A 223 4.07 0.18 16.55
N PHE A 224 4.42 -1.09 16.69
CA PHE A 224 4.84 -1.94 15.59
C PHE A 224 3.78 -1.99 14.48
N ILE A 225 2.53 -2.32 14.81
CA ILE A 225 1.42 -2.36 13.84
C ILE A 225 1.20 -1.01 13.17
N ARG A 226 1.25 0.06 13.96
CA ARG A 226 1.12 1.42 13.47
C ARG A 226 2.21 1.77 12.48
N GLU A 227 3.45 1.50 12.81
CA GLU A 227 4.60 1.74 11.93
C GLU A 227 4.51 0.86 10.69
N GLN A 228 4.25 -0.43 10.82
CA GLN A 228 4.23 -1.35 9.68
C GLN A 228 3.13 -0.99 8.66
N TYR A 229 1.91 -0.74 9.11
CA TYR A 229 0.79 -0.40 8.22
C TYR A 229 0.57 1.11 8.04
N ASN A 230 1.44 1.94 8.62
CA ASN A 230 1.35 3.39 8.62
C ASN A 230 0.01 3.89 9.19
N ILE A 231 -0.54 3.24 10.21
CA ILE A 231 -1.83 3.62 10.78
C ILE A 231 -1.72 4.98 11.48
N ASP A 232 -2.76 5.81 11.41
CA ASP A 232 -2.71 7.11 12.08
C ASP A 232 -3.06 6.96 13.57
N ARG A 233 -4.12 6.21 13.88
CA ARG A 233 -4.57 5.95 15.26
C ARG A 233 -5.12 4.54 15.46
N ILE A 234 -4.79 3.95 16.61
CA ILE A 234 -5.34 2.70 17.12
C ILE A 234 -5.95 2.95 18.49
N CYS A 235 -7.21 2.59 18.67
CA CYS A 235 -7.95 2.69 19.93
C CYS A 235 -8.50 1.33 20.34
N PHE A 236 -8.56 1.09 21.65
CA PHE A 236 -9.34 0.01 22.23
C PHE A 236 -10.37 0.61 23.19
N GLN A 237 -11.64 0.31 22.94
CA GLN A 237 -12.79 0.82 23.68
C GLN A 237 -13.51 -0.33 24.39
N VAL A 238 -14.02 -0.08 25.59
CA VAL A 238 -14.88 -1.00 26.34
C VAL A 238 -16.07 -0.20 26.87
N GLY A 239 -17.30 -0.60 26.50
CA GLY A 239 -18.46 0.26 26.74
C GLY A 239 -18.27 1.63 26.07
N ASP A 240 -18.42 2.71 26.83
CA ASP A 240 -18.20 4.09 26.35
C ASP A 240 -16.78 4.62 26.64
N GLU A 241 -15.93 3.83 27.29
CA GLU A 241 -14.59 4.27 27.72
C GLU A 241 -13.50 3.80 26.75
N ILE A 242 -12.53 4.70 26.49
CA ILE A 242 -11.31 4.38 25.72
C ILE A 242 -10.24 3.91 26.71
N GLU A 243 -10.08 2.59 26.83
CA GLU A 243 -9.10 1.92 27.69
C GLU A 243 -7.66 2.07 27.18
N TYR A 244 -7.50 2.18 25.86
CA TYR A 244 -6.20 2.38 25.24
C TYR A 244 -6.30 3.23 23.99
N GLU A 245 -5.37 4.15 23.83
CA GLU A 245 -5.23 4.96 22.63
C GLU A 245 -3.76 5.15 22.28
N TYR A 246 -3.47 5.05 20.99
CA TYR A 246 -2.19 5.42 20.44
C TYR A 246 -2.36 6.06 19.04
N GLY A 247 -2.02 7.33 18.92
CA GLY A 247 -2.13 8.09 17.67
C GLY A 247 -1.52 9.48 17.74
N SER A 248 -1.57 10.22 16.62
CA SER A 248 -1.04 11.58 16.49
C SER A 248 -2.04 12.53 15.82
N GLY A 249 -2.13 13.78 16.29
CA GLY A 249 -2.84 14.87 15.59
C GLY A 249 -4.34 15.01 15.91
N MET A 250 -5.10 15.55 14.95
CA MET A 250 -6.51 15.96 15.05
C MET A 250 -7.50 14.82 15.35
N LEU A 251 -7.06 13.57 15.19
CA LEU A 251 -7.83 12.34 15.44
C LEU A 251 -8.05 12.03 16.93
N SER A 252 -7.64 12.88 17.87
CA SER A 252 -7.60 12.55 19.31
C SER A 252 -8.95 12.54 20.04
N LYS A 253 -10.06 12.87 19.36
CA LYS A 253 -11.39 12.89 19.98
C LYS A 253 -12.33 12.04 19.13
N ALA A 254 -12.48 10.77 19.50
CA ALA A 254 -13.45 9.86 18.87
C ALA A 254 -14.90 10.21 19.28
N THR A 255 -15.35 11.45 19.00
CA THR A 255 -16.68 11.91 19.46
C THR A 255 -17.82 11.21 18.73
N TYR A 256 -17.54 10.56 17.60
CA TYR A 256 -18.52 9.77 16.86
C TYR A 256 -19.12 8.61 17.66
N ILE A 257 -18.42 8.12 18.70
CA ILE A 257 -18.91 7.10 19.64
C ILE A 257 -20.21 7.55 20.31
N ASN A 258 -20.27 8.83 20.68
CA ASN A 258 -21.39 9.40 21.42
C ASN A 258 -22.53 9.84 20.48
N SER A 259 -22.37 9.61 19.18
CA SER A 259 -23.42 9.93 18.22
C SER A 259 -24.49 8.84 18.22
N LYS A 260 -25.74 9.23 17.96
CA LYS A 260 -26.85 8.30 17.76
C LYS A 260 -26.63 7.31 16.61
N TYR A 261 -25.65 7.56 15.74
CA TYR A 261 -25.31 6.72 14.59
C TYR A 261 -24.26 5.65 14.92
N TYR A 262 -23.64 5.71 16.10
CA TYR A 262 -22.64 4.72 16.48
C TYR A 262 -23.26 3.32 16.65
N GLU A 263 -24.52 3.26 17.10
CA GLU A 263 -25.28 2.01 17.15
C GLU A 263 -25.35 1.33 15.79
N ASP A 264 -25.49 2.07 14.68
CA ASP A 264 -25.54 1.48 13.33
C ASP A 264 -24.22 0.77 12.96
N ILE A 265 -23.09 1.22 13.53
CA ILE A 265 -21.77 0.62 13.33
C ILE A 265 -21.62 -0.66 14.15
N ILE A 266 -22.01 -0.63 15.42
CA ILE A 266 -21.74 -1.71 16.38
C ILE A 266 -22.87 -2.77 16.46
N SER A 267 -24.07 -2.42 15.98
CA SER A 267 -25.23 -3.33 15.90
C SER A 267 -25.18 -4.24 14.68
N ASN A 268 -24.23 -4.00 13.76
CA ASN A 268 -23.95 -4.93 12.67
C ASN A 268 -23.69 -6.34 13.24
N LYS A 269 -24.34 -7.35 12.65
CA LYS A 269 -24.20 -8.76 13.05
C LYS A 269 -22.79 -9.30 12.77
N ASP A 270 -22.04 -8.65 11.88
CA ASP A 270 -20.68 -9.03 11.55
C ASP A 270 -19.70 -8.69 12.69
N MET A 271 -18.63 -9.49 12.84
CA MET A 271 -17.61 -9.25 13.87
C MET A 271 -16.80 -7.96 13.65
N TYR A 272 -16.96 -7.28 12.52
CA TYR A 272 -16.19 -6.10 12.17
C TYR A 272 -16.96 -5.17 11.22
N PHE A 273 -16.61 -3.88 11.25
CA PHE A 273 -17.08 -2.84 10.35
C PHE A 273 -15.89 -2.28 9.58
N VAL A 274 -16.05 -2.08 8.26
CA VAL A 274 -14.98 -1.59 7.38
C VAL A 274 -15.44 -0.37 6.60
N MET A 275 -14.64 0.69 6.67
CA MET A 275 -14.79 1.90 5.87
C MET A 275 -13.51 2.15 5.08
N ASN A 276 -13.59 2.02 3.76
CA ASN A 276 -12.44 2.19 2.88
C ASN A 276 -12.28 3.63 2.35
N ASN A 277 -13.39 4.30 2.04
CA ASN A 277 -13.41 5.61 1.40
C ASN A 277 -14.68 6.42 1.75
N ARG A 278 -14.71 7.68 1.29
CA ARG A 278 -15.81 8.63 1.51
C ARG A 278 -17.15 8.16 0.94
N SER A 279 -17.17 7.69 -0.31
CA SER A 279 -18.39 7.28 -1.01
C SER A 279 -19.08 6.08 -0.34
N HIS A 280 -18.31 5.19 0.29
CA HIS A 280 -18.87 4.06 1.03
C HIS A 280 -19.69 4.52 2.25
N LEU A 281 -19.24 5.57 2.93
CA LEU A 281 -19.85 6.06 4.16
C LEU A 281 -21.05 6.98 3.90
N GLU A 282 -20.96 7.85 2.90
CA GLU A 282 -22.07 8.73 2.45
C GLU A 282 -23.33 7.89 2.13
N ASN A 283 -23.14 6.78 1.43
CA ASN A 283 -24.21 5.83 1.10
C ASN A 283 -24.70 5.02 2.31
N PHE A 284 -23.87 4.85 3.33
CA PHE A 284 -24.22 4.08 4.53
C PHE A 284 -25.03 4.92 5.51
N ASN A 285 -24.51 6.09 5.92
CA ASN A 285 -25.17 7.02 6.83
C ASN A 285 -24.53 8.42 6.73
N GLN A 286 -25.27 9.39 6.17
CA GLN A 286 -24.80 10.77 5.99
C GLN A 286 -24.43 11.47 7.31
N GLY A 287 -25.22 11.27 8.37
CA GLY A 287 -24.96 11.92 9.65
C GLY A 287 -23.68 11.40 10.33
N LEU A 288 -23.39 10.10 10.17
CA LEU A 288 -22.10 9.54 10.59
C LEU A 288 -20.96 10.08 9.71
N TYR A 289 -21.20 10.24 8.41
CA TYR A 289 -20.24 10.82 7.48
C TYR A 289 -19.76 12.19 7.90
N ASP A 290 -20.69 13.10 8.18
CA ASP A 290 -20.36 14.47 8.54
C ASP A 290 -19.48 14.51 9.81
N ILE A 291 -19.84 13.72 10.84
CA ILE A 291 -19.11 13.63 12.11
C ILE A 291 -17.70 13.05 11.93
N LEU A 292 -17.54 12.00 11.10
CA LEU A 292 -16.22 11.42 10.83
C LEU A 292 -15.33 12.37 10.02
N MET A 293 -15.90 13.11 9.06
CA MET A 293 -15.16 14.11 8.28
C MET A 293 -14.71 15.30 9.13
N GLU A 294 -15.55 15.78 10.06
CA GLU A 294 -15.17 16.83 11.03
C GLU A 294 -13.97 16.42 11.90
N GLN A 295 -13.88 15.13 12.24
CA GLN A 295 -12.75 14.55 12.99
C GLN A 295 -11.55 14.20 12.09
N GLY A 296 -11.68 14.40 10.78
CA GLY A 296 -10.65 14.08 9.81
C GLY A 296 -10.48 12.59 9.54
N ILE A 297 -11.40 11.71 9.97
CA ILE A 297 -11.33 10.26 9.74
C ILE A 297 -11.86 9.94 8.34
N LYS A 298 -10.98 9.47 7.44
CA LYS A 298 -11.32 9.15 6.03
C LYS A 298 -11.36 7.66 5.69
N SER A 299 -10.76 6.81 6.53
CA SER A 299 -10.96 5.36 6.48
C SER A 299 -10.82 4.77 7.88
N MET A 300 -11.55 3.69 8.13
CA MET A 300 -11.67 3.11 9.46
C MET A 300 -11.88 1.60 9.39
N TYR A 301 -11.33 0.87 10.36
CA TYR A 301 -11.66 -0.53 10.63
C TYR A 301 -12.01 -0.69 12.10
N ILE A 302 -13.20 -1.22 12.39
CA ILE A 302 -13.64 -1.53 13.75
C ILE A 302 -13.82 -3.04 13.87
N CYS A 303 -13.22 -3.65 14.88
CA CYS A 303 -13.38 -5.06 15.20
C CYS A 303 -14.04 -5.18 16.57
N LYS A 304 -15.15 -5.92 16.63
CA LYS A 304 -15.83 -6.28 17.87
C LYS A 304 -15.03 -7.37 18.59
N CYS A 305 -14.90 -7.20 19.90
CA CYS A 305 -14.22 -8.10 20.81
C CYS A 305 -15.17 -8.54 21.90
N ALA A 306 -15.36 -9.85 22.09
CA ALA A 306 -16.15 -10.36 23.21
C ALA A 306 -15.24 -10.66 24.41
N SER A 307 -15.58 -10.11 25.56
CA SER A 307 -15.06 -10.50 26.86
C SER A 307 -15.61 -11.86 27.29
N ASN A 308 -14.85 -12.59 28.10
CA ASN A 308 -15.31 -13.82 28.78
C ASN A 308 -16.57 -13.61 29.65
N ASN A 309 -16.90 -12.37 30.00
CA ASN A 309 -18.03 -12.02 30.87
C ASN A 309 -19.29 -11.55 30.12
N GLY A 310 -19.31 -11.64 28.77
CA GLY A 310 -20.43 -11.17 27.94
C GLY A 310 -20.41 -9.68 27.58
N ASN A 311 -19.45 -8.92 28.11
CA ASN A 311 -19.20 -7.53 27.69
C ASN A 311 -18.50 -7.46 26.34
N TYR A 312 -18.72 -6.39 25.58
CA TYR A 312 -18.04 -6.17 24.31
C TYR A 312 -17.06 -4.99 24.39
N GLY A 313 -15.91 -5.15 23.75
CA GLY A 313 -14.99 -4.08 23.43
C GLY A 313 -14.83 -3.92 21.91
N TYR A 314 -14.17 -2.84 21.49
CA TYR A 314 -13.93 -2.54 20.09
C TYR A 314 -12.48 -2.11 19.88
N LEU A 315 -11.75 -2.85 19.04
CA LEU A 315 -10.50 -2.35 18.47
C LEU A 315 -10.86 -1.49 17.26
N ARG A 316 -10.33 -0.28 17.21
CA ARG A 316 -10.61 0.69 16.16
C ARG A 316 -9.32 1.22 15.58
N ILE A 317 -9.28 1.25 14.26
CA ILE A 317 -8.13 1.64 13.48
C ILE A 317 -8.61 2.75 12.56
N GLU A 318 -8.01 3.92 12.68
CA GLU A 318 -8.50 5.15 12.07
C GLU A 318 -7.39 5.81 11.26
N MET A 319 -7.77 6.37 10.11
CA MET A 319 -6.85 7.02 9.18
C MET A 319 -7.37 8.39 8.77
N ASN A 320 -6.47 9.34 8.55
CA ASN A 320 -6.76 10.67 8.00
C ASN A 320 -6.81 10.71 6.45
N ARG A 321 -6.69 9.54 5.83
CA ARG A 321 -6.65 9.32 4.37
C ARG A 321 -7.50 8.12 3.98
N GLU A 322 -7.92 8.10 2.73
CA GLU A 322 -8.63 6.95 2.17
C GLU A 322 -7.68 5.75 2.08
N ARG A 323 -8.19 4.56 2.41
CA ARG A 323 -7.41 3.31 2.42
C ARG A 323 -8.35 2.13 2.26
N VAL A 324 -8.07 1.28 1.30
CA VAL A 324 -8.72 -0.03 1.21
C VAL A 324 -7.98 -1.00 2.13
N TRP A 325 -8.72 -1.63 3.04
CA TRP A 325 -8.13 -2.59 3.99
C TRP A 325 -8.05 -3.99 3.37
N THR A 326 -6.83 -4.52 3.28
CA THR A 326 -6.57 -5.85 2.73
C THR A 326 -7.04 -6.96 3.67
N ARG A 327 -7.24 -8.18 3.13
CA ARG A 327 -7.59 -9.35 3.94
C ARG A 327 -6.53 -9.68 4.99
N GLN A 328 -5.24 -9.49 4.66
CA GLN A 328 -4.13 -9.78 5.56
C GLN A 328 -4.10 -8.81 6.75
N GLU A 329 -4.30 -7.51 6.51
CA GLU A 329 -4.41 -6.52 7.59
C GLU A 329 -5.56 -6.84 8.53
N LYS A 330 -6.74 -7.16 7.98
CA LYS A 330 -7.92 -7.53 8.79
C LYS A 330 -7.61 -8.71 9.73
N VAL A 331 -6.89 -9.72 9.25
CA VAL A 331 -6.45 -10.86 10.09
C VAL A 331 -5.57 -10.38 11.24
N VAL A 332 -4.57 -9.55 10.95
CA VAL A 332 -3.65 -9.02 11.98
C VAL A 332 -4.40 -8.15 12.98
N PHE A 333 -5.37 -7.35 12.52
CA PHE A 333 -6.19 -6.51 13.38
C PHE A 333 -7.11 -7.34 14.28
N ILE A 334 -7.72 -8.40 13.76
CA ILE A 334 -8.52 -9.34 14.57
C ILE A 334 -7.65 -9.99 15.66
N VAL A 335 -6.44 -10.41 15.31
CA VAL A 335 -5.50 -10.98 16.28
C VAL A 335 -5.13 -9.96 17.35
N LEU A 336 -4.78 -8.73 16.95
CA LEU A 336 -4.51 -7.63 17.88
C LEU A 336 -5.72 -7.39 18.80
N ALA A 337 -6.93 -7.36 18.26
CA ALA A 337 -8.17 -7.13 18.99
C ALA A 337 -8.43 -8.22 20.06
N LYS A 338 -8.22 -9.49 19.69
CA LYS A 338 -8.28 -10.63 20.62
C LYS A 338 -7.21 -10.55 21.71
N LEU A 339 -6.02 -10.07 21.37
CA LEU A 339 -4.94 -9.89 22.35
C LEU A 339 -5.26 -8.78 23.35
N PHE A 340 -5.81 -7.65 22.91
CA PHE A 340 -6.34 -6.61 23.80
C PHE A 340 -7.42 -7.15 24.76
N THR A 341 -8.25 -8.08 24.27
CA THR A 341 -9.29 -8.74 25.08
C THR A 341 -8.69 -9.64 26.15
N LEU A 342 -7.71 -10.49 25.81
CA LEU A 342 -6.99 -11.34 26.77
C LEU A 342 -6.20 -10.52 27.78
N LEU A 343 -5.68 -9.37 27.35
CA LEU A 343 -4.90 -8.46 28.17
C LEU A 343 -5.75 -7.40 28.87
N ASN A 344 -7.07 -7.42 28.84
CA ASN A 344 -7.85 -6.53 29.70
C ASN A 344 -8.79 -7.42 30.52
N ASP A 345 -8.49 -7.57 31.82
CA ASP A 345 -9.45 -8.16 32.76
C ASP A 345 -10.59 -7.15 32.85
N PHE A 346 -11.64 -7.37 32.05
CA PHE A 346 -12.82 -6.55 32.03
C PHE A 346 -13.37 -6.49 33.45
N LYS A 347 -13.12 -5.37 34.15
CA LYS A 347 -13.59 -5.20 35.53
C LYS A 347 -15.10 -5.36 35.51
N LYS A 348 -15.63 -6.13 36.47
CA LYS A 348 -17.06 -6.16 36.78
C LYS A 348 -17.49 -4.70 37.02
N GLN A 349 -18.48 -4.21 36.27
CA GLN A 349 -19.28 -3.09 36.75
C GLN A 349 -20.03 -3.52 38.01
#